data_AF-A0A9P5JL81-F1
#
_entry.id   AF-A0A9P5JL81-F1
#
_cell.length_a   1.000
_cell.length_b   1.000
_cell.length_c   1.000
_cell.angle_alpha   90.00
_cell.angle_beta   90.00
_cell.angle_gamma   90.00
#
_symmetry.space_group_name_H-M   'P 1'
#
loop_
_entity.id
_entity.type
_entity.pdbx_description
1 polymer ?
#
loop_
_entity_poly.entity_id
_entity_poly.type
_entity_poly.pdbx_seq_one_letter_code
_entity_poly.pdbx_strand_id
1 'polypeptide(L)'
;MVCVIPSNPDVGGIGIRFSIYVQALLPLLISYVDMYLGSNAERRKSNIDAANTLVLTGMALLISSIVQQHTLGLTVYHAGLVLNLCWITVAGSLPLFVLGVIDDVTTMEQLHRKITVSLFSLKLSIMGGFGVWLYQNITTFDRLPNSCTDTTIVWFFGHRFPVTHWATSLVSLYSSIIAPGYNTGILVLLALGELPQVLADYIGRAIWKRQWRPTHPLLAVTQGITSILYWAGTILLIVSTEMTVRSNDIQSGEYNWTLGQTFAVLVALIPLRSLIERLASFFFSHKRTADGEGGRACRVPESRLGNTVFTWLARVFDWIMMILRVLFVLLFGVSRPEKITRRQKDEIIANIERFQRINKMEDIDLPSLEEIFRATRVITSALDQDIEVQSAVAYFVHVVDECLTKTSTDFSDAKWQCRRDTFKKLHDLLQPSDSFAMEEPFGKLPDPDDRLRVCQTLMSELAMMIRKATTVKLAPFTFPWTLLRQGIRRLLGLPDCSKSLSNDDEPEMSPNASEHHLDV
;
A
#
# COMPACT_ATOMS: atom_id res chain seq x y z
N MET A 1 -31.20 -21.55 4.97
CA MET A 1 -30.76 -20.54 5.95
C MET A 1 -29.37 -20.06 5.52
N VAL A 2 -29.10 -18.76 5.58
CA VAL A 2 -27.75 -18.22 5.31
C VAL A 2 -26.90 -18.47 6.56
N CYS A 3 -25.77 -19.16 6.42
CA CYS A 3 -24.86 -19.39 7.54
C CYS A 3 -23.96 -18.17 7.71
N VAL A 4 -23.89 -17.63 8.93
CA VAL A 4 -23.07 -16.44 9.25
C VAL A 4 -21.96 -16.86 10.19
N ILE A 5 -20.71 -16.63 9.79
CA ILE A 5 -19.51 -16.96 10.56
C ILE A 5 -19.34 -15.91 11.66
N PRO A 6 -19.21 -16.29 12.95
CA PRO A 6 -19.04 -15.30 14.02
C PRO A 6 -17.73 -14.54 13.86
N SER A 7 -17.73 -13.24 14.14
CA SER A 7 -16.54 -12.40 13.97
C SER A 7 -15.46 -12.70 15.00
N ASN A 8 -14.20 -12.67 14.60
CA ASN A 8 -13.03 -12.76 15.47
C ASN A 8 -11.96 -11.75 15.03
N PRO A 9 -12.10 -10.47 15.44
CA PRO A 9 -11.20 -9.40 15.02
C PRO A 9 -9.75 -9.58 15.49
N ASP A 10 -9.48 -10.44 16.47
CA ASP A 10 -8.12 -10.78 16.90
C ASP A 10 -7.45 -11.85 16.04
N VAL A 11 -8.14 -12.39 15.03
CA VAL A 11 -7.59 -13.36 14.07
C VAL A 11 -7.69 -12.81 12.65
N GLY A 12 -8.89 -12.43 12.21
CA GLY A 12 -9.12 -11.93 10.85
C GLY A 12 -9.30 -10.41 10.75
N GLY A 13 -9.07 -9.70 11.85
CA GLY A 13 -9.14 -8.25 11.90
C GLY A 13 -8.23 -7.56 10.89
N ILE A 14 -8.69 -6.42 10.39
CA ILE A 14 -8.00 -5.68 9.34
C ILE A 14 -6.61 -5.21 9.77
N GLY A 15 -6.40 -4.86 11.05
CA GLY A 15 -5.11 -4.43 11.56
C GLY A 15 -4.06 -5.55 11.57
N ILE A 16 -4.47 -6.79 11.91
CA ILE A 16 -3.58 -7.96 11.89
C ILE A 16 -3.18 -8.29 10.45
N ARG A 17 -4.16 -8.37 9.54
CA ARG A 17 -3.89 -8.64 8.12
C ARG A 17 -2.96 -7.58 7.52
N PHE A 18 -3.28 -6.31 7.73
CA PHE A 18 -2.45 -5.19 7.27
C PHE A 18 -1.02 -5.27 7.81
N SER A 19 -0.86 -5.50 9.12
CA SER A 19 0.46 -5.64 9.75
C SER A 19 1.28 -6.76 9.10
N ILE A 20 0.68 -7.94 8.89
CA ILE A 20 1.36 -9.08 8.27
C ILE A 20 1.74 -8.79 6.82
N TYR A 21 0.88 -8.11 6.06
CA TYR A 21 1.18 -7.73 4.67
C TYR A 21 2.37 -6.78 4.61
N VAL A 22 2.39 -5.75 5.47
CA VAL A 22 3.50 -4.80 5.57
C VAL A 22 4.78 -5.51 6.00
N GLN A 23 4.72 -6.35 7.04
CA GLN A 23 5.87 -7.12 7.52
C GLN A 23 6.39 -8.10 6.47
N ALA A 24 5.56 -8.64 5.59
CA ALA A 24 5.99 -9.57 4.54
C ALA A 24 6.57 -8.86 3.31
N LEU A 25 6.03 -7.70 2.92
CA LEU A 25 6.47 -6.96 1.73
C LEU A 25 7.70 -6.07 2.00
N LEU A 26 7.80 -5.44 3.17
CA LEU A 26 8.92 -4.55 3.49
C LEU A 26 10.29 -5.23 3.40
N PRO A 27 10.50 -6.45 3.92
CA PRO A 27 11.80 -7.09 3.84
C PRO A 27 12.17 -7.50 2.41
N LEU A 28 11.19 -7.82 1.57
CA LEU A 28 11.41 -8.03 0.13
C LEU A 28 11.92 -6.74 -0.54
N LEU A 29 11.36 -5.59 -0.14
CA LEU A 29 11.81 -4.29 -0.62
C LEU A 29 13.22 -3.96 -0.14
N ILE A 30 13.50 -4.18 1.14
CA ILE A 30 14.83 -3.98 1.73
C ILE A 30 15.87 -4.85 1.01
N SER A 31 15.57 -6.14 0.80
CA SER A 31 16.44 -7.07 0.09
C SER A 31 16.72 -6.59 -1.35
N TYR A 32 15.69 -6.13 -2.04
CA TYR A 32 15.83 -5.56 -3.39
C TYR A 32 16.70 -4.30 -3.39
N VAL A 33 16.52 -3.39 -2.43
CA VAL A 33 17.32 -2.15 -2.32
C VAL A 33 18.79 -2.47 -1.98
N ASP A 34 19.03 -3.41 -1.06
CA ASP A 34 20.37 -3.85 -0.67
C ASP A 34 21.15 -4.44 -1.85
N MET A 35 20.46 -5.14 -2.76
CA MET A 35 21.07 -5.67 -3.99
C MET A 35 21.68 -4.56 -4.84
N TYR A 36 21.01 -3.42 -5.01
CA TYR A 36 21.55 -2.29 -5.79
C TYR A 36 22.63 -1.51 -5.06
N LEU A 37 22.53 -1.46 -3.73
CA LEU A 37 23.40 -0.66 -2.89
C LEU A 37 24.72 -1.33 -2.54
N GLY A 38 24.81 -2.65 -2.68
CA GLY A 38 25.80 -3.46 -1.98
C GLY A 38 25.37 -3.71 -0.53
N SER A 39 25.52 -4.94 -0.10
CA SER A 39 25.25 -5.35 1.28
C SER A 39 26.51 -5.18 2.13
N ASN A 40 26.34 -4.64 3.34
CA ASN A 40 27.36 -4.60 4.37
C ASN A 40 26.97 -5.60 5.47
N ALA A 41 27.93 -6.05 6.30
CA ALA A 41 27.67 -6.99 7.39
C ALA A 41 26.51 -6.55 8.32
N GLU A 42 26.43 -5.26 8.66
CA GLU A 42 25.34 -4.69 9.46
C GLU A 42 23.96 -4.82 8.79
N ARG A 43 23.90 -4.58 7.48
CA ARG A 43 22.66 -4.71 6.69
C ARG A 43 22.18 -6.14 6.65
N ARG A 44 23.10 -7.10 6.55
CA ARG A 44 22.79 -8.54 6.59
C ARG A 44 22.22 -8.96 7.93
N LYS A 45 22.82 -8.52 9.03
CA LYS A 45 22.29 -8.76 10.38
C LYS A 45 20.85 -8.25 10.49
N SER A 46 20.58 -7.02 10.06
CA SER A 46 19.23 -6.46 10.08
C SER A 46 18.23 -7.23 9.18
N ASN A 47 18.68 -7.82 8.07
CA ASN A 47 17.83 -8.68 7.23
C ASN A 47 17.47 -9.99 7.94
N ILE A 48 18.43 -10.60 8.64
CA ILE A 48 18.18 -11.81 9.44
C ILE A 48 17.24 -11.49 10.61
N ASP A 49 17.41 -10.34 11.27
CA ASP A 49 16.52 -9.90 12.35
C ASP A 49 15.07 -9.68 11.85
N ALA A 50 14.92 -9.09 10.65
CA ALA A 50 13.60 -8.95 10.01
C ALA A 50 12.98 -10.31 9.66
N ALA A 51 13.78 -11.25 9.15
CA ALA A 51 13.34 -12.63 8.87
C ALA A 51 12.88 -13.33 10.15
N ASN A 52 13.68 -13.25 11.22
CA ASN A 52 13.35 -13.80 12.53
C ASN A 52 12.06 -13.21 13.07
N THR A 53 11.85 -11.90 12.92
CA THR A 53 10.61 -11.22 13.31
C THR A 53 9.40 -11.83 12.59
N LEU A 54 9.46 -12.01 11.28
CA LEU A 54 8.40 -12.67 10.48
C LEU A 54 8.15 -14.13 10.88
N VAL A 55 9.22 -14.87 11.21
CA VAL A 55 9.10 -16.25 11.70
C VAL A 55 8.40 -16.28 13.05
N LEU A 56 8.84 -15.44 13.99
CA LEU A 56 8.25 -15.35 15.33
C LEU A 56 6.79 -14.87 15.29
N THR A 57 6.46 -13.88 14.45
CA THR A 57 5.06 -13.46 14.23
C THR A 57 4.19 -14.63 13.75
N GLY A 58 4.65 -15.39 12.75
CA GLY A 58 3.90 -16.55 12.26
C GLY A 58 3.76 -17.67 13.31
N MET A 59 4.80 -17.90 14.12
CA MET A 59 4.76 -18.84 15.24
C MET A 59 3.74 -18.41 16.30
N ALA A 60 3.74 -17.12 16.67
CA ALA A 60 2.81 -16.56 17.63
C ALA A 60 1.36 -16.70 17.14
N LEU A 61 1.09 -16.48 15.85
CA LEU A 61 -0.24 -16.70 15.26
C LEU A 61 -0.68 -18.17 15.35
N LEU A 62 0.21 -19.12 15.02
CA LEU A 62 -0.10 -20.56 15.09
C LEU A 62 -0.38 -21.00 16.53
N ILE A 63 0.50 -20.63 17.48
CA ILE A 63 0.33 -20.99 18.89
C ILE A 63 -0.95 -20.38 19.44
N SER A 64 -1.22 -19.10 19.16
CA SER A 64 -2.44 -18.43 19.60
C SER A 64 -3.69 -19.12 19.03
N SER A 65 -3.65 -19.54 17.77
CA SER A 65 -4.78 -20.24 17.12
C SER A 65 -5.02 -21.63 17.70
N ILE A 66 -3.95 -22.36 18.05
CA ILE A 66 -4.05 -23.65 18.74
C ILE A 66 -4.69 -23.45 20.12
N VAL A 67 -4.16 -22.51 20.92
CA VAL A 67 -4.68 -22.19 22.24
C VAL A 67 -6.14 -21.75 22.17
N GLN A 68 -6.48 -20.88 21.22
CA GLN A 68 -7.84 -20.39 21.00
C GLN A 68 -8.80 -21.50 20.61
N GLN A 69 -8.40 -22.40 19.71
CA GLN A 69 -9.20 -23.56 19.33
C GLN A 69 -9.49 -24.49 20.51
N HIS A 70 -8.55 -24.66 21.43
CA HIS A 70 -8.75 -25.47 22.63
C HIS A 70 -9.61 -24.79 23.70
N THR A 71 -9.57 -23.46 23.80
CA THR A 71 -10.24 -22.70 24.88
C THR A 71 -11.60 -22.17 24.49
N LEU A 72 -11.69 -21.44 23.38
CA LEU A 72 -12.90 -20.73 22.93
C LEU A 72 -13.53 -21.40 21.70
N GLY A 73 -12.78 -22.25 21.01
CA GLY A 73 -13.14 -22.71 19.67
C GLY A 73 -12.76 -21.69 18.60
N LEU A 74 -12.47 -22.20 17.42
CA LEU A 74 -12.03 -21.49 16.24
C LEU A 74 -12.76 -22.11 15.05
N THR A 75 -13.48 -21.29 14.28
CA THR A 75 -14.16 -21.77 13.08
C THR A 75 -13.14 -22.25 12.05
N VAL A 76 -13.53 -23.13 11.13
CA VAL A 76 -12.69 -23.55 9.99
C VAL A 76 -12.20 -22.35 9.16
N TYR A 77 -13.05 -21.34 8.96
CA TYR A 77 -12.69 -20.09 8.27
C TYR A 77 -11.48 -19.38 8.92
N HIS A 78 -11.56 -19.06 10.21
CA HIS A 78 -10.48 -18.39 10.94
C HIS A 78 -9.19 -19.22 10.97
N ALA A 79 -9.29 -20.55 11.14
CA ALA A 79 -8.13 -21.43 11.10
C ALA A 79 -7.46 -21.45 9.71
N GLY A 80 -8.26 -21.51 8.64
CA GLY A 80 -7.77 -21.40 7.26
C GLY A 80 -7.15 -20.03 6.96
N LEU A 81 -7.72 -18.95 7.50
CA LEU A 81 -7.18 -17.60 7.39
C LEU A 81 -5.80 -17.48 8.04
N VAL A 82 -5.64 -18.02 9.26
CA VAL A 82 -4.34 -18.07 9.96
C VAL A 82 -3.29 -18.80 9.13
N LEU A 83 -3.65 -19.94 8.54
CA LEU A 83 -2.76 -20.70 7.68
C LEU A 83 -2.32 -19.91 6.44
N ASN A 84 -3.23 -19.16 5.81
CA ASN A 84 -2.89 -18.26 4.69
C ASN A 84 -1.96 -17.13 5.13
N LEU A 85 -2.21 -16.51 6.29
CA LEU A 85 -1.33 -15.50 6.87
C LEU A 85 0.07 -16.08 7.19
N CYS A 86 0.14 -17.32 7.65
CA CYS A 86 1.39 -18.01 7.86
C CYS A 86 2.15 -18.24 6.54
N TRP A 87 1.47 -18.61 5.45
CA TRP A 87 2.10 -18.70 4.12
C TRP A 87 2.65 -17.35 3.65
N ILE A 88 1.95 -16.24 3.89
CA ILE A 88 2.44 -14.89 3.55
C ILE A 88 3.73 -14.57 4.31
N THR A 89 3.78 -14.85 5.61
CA THR A 89 5.00 -14.62 6.41
C THR A 89 6.15 -15.55 6.02
N VAL A 90 5.87 -16.77 5.55
CA VAL A 90 6.87 -17.69 4.98
C VAL A 90 7.41 -17.12 3.67
N ALA A 91 6.54 -16.70 2.75
CA ALA A 91 6.93 -16.12 1.47
C ALA A 91 7.78 -14.85 1.63
N GLY A 92 7.42 -13.95 2.55
CA GLY A 92 8.16 -12.72 2.80
C GLY A 92 9.53 -12.92 3.46
N SER A 93 9.72 -14.00 4.24
CA SER A 93 10.99 -14.27 4.91
C SER A 93 11.96 -15.11 4.07
N LEU A 94 11.45 -15.94 3.16
CA LEU A 94 12.23 -16.87 2.34
C LEU A 94 13.45 -16.23 1.64
N PRO A 95 13.36 -15.03 1.02
CA PRO A 95 14.50 -14.49 0.28
C PRO A 95 15.64 -14.03 1.21
N LEU A 96 15.31 -13.61 2.42
CA LEU A 96 16.28 -13.23 3.44
C LEU A 96 17.04 -14.46 3.96
N PHE A 97 16.35 -15.60 4.05
CA PHE A 97 16.95 -16.88 4.39
C PHE A 97 17.95 -17.33 3.34
N VAL A 98 17.53 -17.32 2.07
CA VAL A 98 18.36 -17.77 0.96
C VAL A 98 19.64 -16.92 0.88
N LEU A 99 19.52 -15.59 0.98
CA LEU A 99 20.67 -14.69 1.01
C LEU A 99 21.57 -14.93 2.24
N GLY A 100 21.00 -15.21 3.41
CA GLY A 100 21.77 -15.48 4.64
C GLY A 100 22.51 -16.83 4.65
N VAL A 101 22.07 -17.80 3.84
CA VAL A 101 22.74 -19.11 3.71
C VAL A 101 23.95 -19.03 2.79
N ILE A 102 23.88 -18.20 1.75
CA ILE A 102 24.91 -18.09 0.71
C ILE A 102 26.18 -17.40 1.20
N ASP A 103 26.05 -16.45 2.13
CA ASP A 103 27.21 -15.68 2.58
C ASP A 103 28.15 -16.52 3.46
N ASP A 104 29.42 -16.52 3.05
CA ASP A 104 30.53 -17.17 3.76
C ASP A 104 30.90 -16.35 5.00
N VAL A 105 30.72 -16.95 6.16
CA VAL A 105 30.39 -16.21 7.38
C VAL A 105 31.12 -16.79 8.59
N THR A 106 31.64 -15.87 9.39
CA THR A 106 32.41 -16.09 10.62
C THR A 106 31.69 -16.99 11.64
N THR A 107 32.43 -17.60 12.57
CA THR A 107 31.93 -18.62 13.52
C THR A 107 30.73 -18.20 14.39
N MET A 108 30.64 -16.94 14.82
CA MET A 108 29.52 -16.46 15.67
C MET A 108 28.21 -16.30 14.88
N GLU A 109 28.29 -15.82 13.65
CA GLU A 109 27.13 -15.65 12.78
C GLU A 109 26.55 -17.01 12.32
N GLN A 110 27.36 -18.09 12.33
CA GLN A 110 26.88 -19.45 12.06
C GLN A 110 25.85 -19.93 13.09
N LEU A 111 26.02 -19.58 14.37
CA LEU A 111 25.05 -19.98 15.40
C LEU A 111 23.71 -19.28 15.18
N HIS A 112 23.72 -17.98 14.92
CA HIS A 112 22.50 -17.22 14.66
C HIS A 112 21.78 -17.75 13.41
N ARG A 113 22.53 -18.03 12.33
CA ARG A 113 21.98 -18.67 11.13
C ARG A 113 21.36 -20.04 11.42
N LYS A 114 22.04 -20.89 12.18
CA LYS A 114 21.50 -22.21 12.58
C LYS A 114 20.20 -22.05 13.36
N ILE A 115 20.16 -21.14 14.34
CA ILE A 115 18.95 -20.84 15.10
C ILE A 115 17.84 -20.38 14.18
N THR A 116 18.11 -19.43 13.28
CA THR A 116 17.13 -18.89 12.33
C THR A 116 16.58 -19.99 11.40
N VAL A 117 17.43 -20.84 10.82
CA VAL A 117 17.00 -21.98 9.98
C VAL A 117 16.19 -22.99 10.79
N SER A 118 16.62 -23.30 12.02
CA SER A 118 15.87 -24.18 12.92
C SER A 118 14.50 -23.60 13.29
N LEU A 119 14.41 -22.30 13.57
CA LEU A 119 13.14 -21.63 13.88
C LEU A 119 12.20 -21.64 12.68
N PHE A 120 12.70 -21.40 11.47
CA PHE A 120 11.89 -21.47 10.26
C PHE A 120 11.40 -22.89 9.98
N SER A 121 12.27 -23.89 10.11
CA SER A 121 11.91 -25.30 9.96
C SER A 121 10.86 -25.72 10.99
N LEU A 122 11.05 -25.32 12.26
CA LEU A 122 10.09 -25.54 13.34
C LEU A 122 8.73 -24.89 13.04
N LYS A 123 8.73 -23.65 12.53
CA LYS A 123 7.52 -22.95 12.10
C LYS A 123 6.77 -23.69 11.02
N LEU A 124 7.46 -24.13 9.96
CA LEU A 124 6.83 -24.91 8.89
C LEU A 124 6.27 -26.23 9.42
N SER A 125 6.96 -26.90 10.35
CA SER A 125 6.47 -28.12 10.97
C SER A 125 5.22 -27.90 11.83
N ILE A 126 5.18 -26.84 12.64
CA ILE A 126 3.98 -26.49 13.43
C ILE A 126 2.82 -26.11 12.51
N MET A 127 3.10 -25.36 11.45
CA MET A 127 2.12 -25.01 10.43
C MET A 127 1.59 -26.25 9.71
N GLY A 128 2.47 -27.19 9.36
CA GLY A 128 2.15 -28.51 8.82
C GLY A 128 1.24 -29.31 9.74
N GLY A 129 1.63 -29.44 11.01
CA GLY A 129 0.83 -30.12 12.03
C GLY A 129 -0.55 -29.48 12.23
N PHE A 130 -0.61 -28.15 12.34
CA PHE A 130 -1.87 -27.42 12.49
C PHE A 130 -2.77 -27.58 11.25
N GLY A 131 -2.21 -27.52 10.04
CA GLY A 131 -2.95 -27.74 8.80
C GLY A 131 -3.47 -29.17 8.67
N VAL A 132 -2.64 -30.18 8.93
CA VAL A 132 -3.08 -31.59 8.93
C VAL A 132 -4.20 -31.79 9.93
N TRP A 133 -4.05 -31.28 11.16
CA TRP A 133 -5.09 -31.38 12.19
C TRP A 133 -6.40 -30.71 11.77
N LEU A 134 -6.35 -29.49 11.23
CA LEU A 134 -7.52 -28.77 10.74
C LEU A 134 -8.25 -29.55 9.64
N TYR A 135 -7.54 -29.96 8.60
CA TYR A 135 -8.19 -30.55 7.42
C TYR A 135 -8.58 -32.03 7.61
N GLN A 136 -7.91 -32.77 8.50
CA GLN A 136 -8.37 -34.12 8.89
C GLN A 136 -9.65 -34.07 9.73
N ASN A 137 -9.83 -33.02 10.52
CA ASN A 137 -11.00 -32.87 11.40
C ASN A 137 -12.00 -31.85 10.88
N ILE A 138 -12.00 -31.55 9.58
CA ILE A 138 -12.73 -30.39 9.04
C ILE A 138 -14.22 -30.35 9.42
N THR A 139 -14.87 -31.51 9.50
CA THR A 139 -16.29 -31.64 9.87
C THR A 139 -16.56 -31.49 11.37
N THR A 140 -15.56 -31.74 12.21
CA THR A 140 -15.67 -31.71 13.69
C THR A 140 -14.84 -30.60 14.33
N PHE A 141 -14.07 -29.86 13.53
CA PHE A 141 -13.15 -28.82 13.99
C PHE A 141 -13.93 -27.63 14.52
N ASP A 142 -14.99 -27.21 13.82
CA ASP A 142 -15.87 -26.15 14.28
C ASP A 142 -16.78 -26.69 15.39
N ARG A 143 -16.58 -26.21 16.62
CA ARG A 143 -17.35 -26.61 17.81
C ARG A 143 -18.64 -25.81 17.98
N LEU A 144 -18.90 -24.84 17.10
CA LEU A 144 -20.08 -24.00 17.19
C LEU A 144 -21.34 -24.77 16.74
N PRO A 145 -22.50 -24.53 17.39
CA PRO A 145 -23.73 -25.27 17.10
C PRO A 145 -24.26 -25.05 15.66
N ASN A 146 -23.83 -24.00 14.98
CA ASN A 146 -24.17 -23.68 13.59
C ASN A 146 -22.89 -23.60 12.75
N SER A 147 -22.20 -24.73 12.55
CA SER A 147 -20.96 -24.72 11.78
C SER A 147 -21.20 -24.32 10.32
N CYS A 148 -20.48 -23.30 9.86
CA CYS A 148 -20.54 -22.83 8.47
C CYS A 148 -19.51 -23.52 7.57
N THR A 149 -19.03 -24.70 7.97
CA THR A 149 -17.94 -25.42 7.29
C THR A 149 -18.27 -25.69 5.83
N ASP A 150 -19.47 -26.20 5.53
CA ASP A 150 -19.86 -26.57 4.16
C ASP A 150 -19.99 -25.37 3.22
N THR A 151 -20.28 -24.19 3.78
CA THR A 151 -20.39 -22.93 3.04
C THR A 151 -19.09 -22.14 3.02
N THR A 152 -18.06 -22.57 3.75
CA THR A 152 -16.79 -21.84 3.82
C THR A 152 -16.03 -21.99 2.50
N ILE A 153 -15.73 -20.86 1.87
CA ILE A 153 -15.03 -20.79 0.58
C ILE A 153 -13.59 -20.35 0.84
N VAL A 154 -12.62 -21.08 0.28
CA VAL A 154 -11.22 -20.69 0.26
C VAL A 154 -10.82 -20.32 -1.17
N TRP A 155 -10.07 -19.23 -1.30
CA TRP A 155 -9.45 -18.86 -2.57
C TRP A 155 -8.01 -19.36 -2.60
N PHE A 156 -7.64 -19.96 -3.72
CA PHE A 156 -6.27 -20.38 -4.01
C PHE A 156 -5.96 -20.15 -5.48
N PHE A 157 -4.90 -19.40 -5.79
CA PHE A 157 -4.49 -19.05 -7.16
C PHE A 157 -5.65 -18.57 -8.06
N GLY A 158 -6.46 -17.64 -7.55
CA GLY A 158 -7.58 -17.06 -8.31
C GLY A 158 -8.78 -17.97 -8.52
N HIS A 159 -8.78 -19.18 -7.94
CA HIS A 159 -9.90 -20.10 -8.00
C HIS A 159 -10.58 -20.22 -6.63
N ARG A 160 -11.91 -20.38 -6.66
CA ARG A 160 -12.75 -20.55 -5.48
C ARG A 160 -13.00 -22.05 -5.24
N PHE A 161 -12.78 -22.50 -4.02
CA PHE A 161 -13.04 -23.89 -3.63
C PHE A 161 -13.85 -23.95 -2.34
N PRO A 162 -14.89 -24.80 -2.27
CA PRO A 162 -15.44 -25.20 -0.98
C PRO A 162 -14.35 -25.88 -0.16
N VAL A 163 -14.19 -25.49 1.10
CA VAL A 163 -13.10 -25.98 1.95
C VAL A 163 -13.14 -27.51 2.12
N THR A 164 -14.33 -28.11 2.09
CA THR A 164 -14.55 -29.56 2.22
C THR A 164 -14.04 -30.35 1.02
N HIS A 165 -14.20 -29.83 -0.20
CA HIS A 165 -13.76 -30.51 -1.43
C HIS A 165 -12.22 -30.54 -1.55
N TRP A 166 -11.55 -29.50 -1.08
CA TRP A 166 -10.10 -29.37 -1.19
C TRP A 166 -9.34 -29.92 0.02
N ALA A 167 -10.05 -30.44 1.03
CA ALA A 167 -9.46 -30.90 2.28
C ALA A 167 -8.38 -31.97 2.08
N THR A 168 -8.60 -32.94 1.19
CA THR A 168 -7.64 -34.02 0.92
C THR A 168 -6.34 -33.50 0.30
N SER A 169 -6.44 -32.59 -0.67
CA SER A 169 -5.28 -31.91 -1.27
C SER A 169 -4.51 -31.07 -0.25
N LEU A 170 -5.22 -30.41 0.66
CA LEU A 170 -4.60 -29.63 1.73
C LEU A 170 -3.93 -30.53 2.77
N VAL A 171 -4.55 -31.65 3.17
CA VAL A 171 -3.90 -32.63 4.05
C VAL A 171 -2.60 -33.11 3.42
N SER A 172 -2.57 -33.41 2.12
CA SER A 172 -1.34 -33.80 1.42
C SER A 172 -0.27 -32.70 1.45
N LEU A 173 -0.65 -31.46 1.12
CA LEU A 173 0.24 -30.30 1.17
C LEU A 173 0.84 -30.10 2.58
N TYR A 174 -0.01 -30.08 3.61
CA TYR A 174 0.43 -29.86 5.00
C TYR A 174 1.20 -31.05 5.57
N SER A 175 0.92 -32.27 5.13
CA SER A 175 1.68 -33.46 5.50
C SER A 175 3.10 -33.41 4.92
N SER A 176 3.30 -32.83 3.74
CA SER A 176 4.65 -32.69 3.18
C SER A 176 5.53 -31.78 4.05
N ILE A 177 4.97 -30.68 4.56
CA ILE A 177 5.73 -29.70 5.36
C ILE A 177 5.78 -30.00 6.86
N ILE A 178 5.22 -31.12 7.34
CA ILE A 178 5.27 -31.47 8.77
C ILE A 178 6.69 -31.89 9.20
N ALA A 179 7.42 -32.56 8.31
CA ALA A 179 8.73 -33.12 8.62
C ALA A 179 9.84 -32.04 8.57
N PRO A 180 10.50 -31.71 9.70
CA PRO A 180 11.55 -30.68 9.72
C PRO A 180 12.70 -30.97 8.75
N GLY A 181 13.04 -32.25 8.56
CA GLY A 181 14.05 -32.69 7.61
C GLY A 181 13.66 -32.37 6.16
N TYR A 182 12.38 -32.56 5.81
CA TYR A 182 11.87 -32.22 4.48
C TYR A 182 11.86 -30.70 4.26
N ASN A 183 11.43 -29.93 5.27
CA ASN A 183 11.48 -28.46 5.22
C ASN A 183 12.90 -27.94 5.02
N THR A 184 13.86 -28.50 5.74
CA THR A 184 15.27 -28.16 5.58
C THR A 184 15.77 -28.55 4.19
N GLY A 185 15.36 -29.72 3.69
CA GLY A 185 15.65 -30.16 2.32
C GLY A 185 15.10 -29.21 1.26
N ILE A 186 13.85 -28.76 1.38
CA ILE A 186 13.26 -27.76 0.48
C ILE A 186 14.03 -26.45 0.54
N LEU A 187 14.36 -25.96 1.74
CA LEU A 187 15.16 -24.73 1.88
C LEU A 187 16.52 -24.87 1.21
N VAL A 188 17.18 -26.01 1.39
CA VAL A 188 18.44 -26.31 0.71
C VAL A 188 18.21 -26.35 -0.80
N LEU A 189 17.17 -27.01 -1.31
CA LEU A 189 16.87 -27.05 -2.75
C LEU A 189 16.58 -25.66 -3.34
N LEU A 190 15.84 -24.82 -2.61
CA LEU A 190 15.58 -23.43 -3.01
C LEU A 190 16.87 -22.61 -3.00
N ALA A 191 17.71 -22.77 -1.98
CA ALA A 191 19.04 -22.17 -1.94
C ALA A 191 19.97 -22.72 -3.04
N LEU A 192 19.84 -24.00 -3.40
CA LEU A 192 20.56 -24.62 -4.52
C LEU A 192 20.07 -24.09 -5.87
N GLY A 193 18.80 -23.67 -5.98
CA GLY A 193 18.30 -22.92 -7.14
C GLY A 193 19.06 -21.61 -7.37
N GLU A 194 19.58 -21.01 -6.30
CA GLU A 194 20.48 -19.86 -6.37
C GLU A 194 21.96 -20.25 -6.50
N LEU A 195 22.31 -21.54 -6.41
CA LEU A 195 23.71 -22.01 -6.56
C LEU A 195 24.36 -21.56 -7.87
N PRO A 196 23.69 -21.53 -9.05
CA PRO A 196 24.28 -20.98 -10.26
C PRO A 196 24.75 -19.53 -10.09
N GLN A 197 24.04 -18.73 -9.28
CA GLN A 197 24.40 -17.36 -8.97
C GLN A 197 25.64 -17.30 -8.07
N VAL A 198 25.66 -18.09 -7.00
CA VAL A 198 26.81 -18.20 -6.09
C VAL A 198 28.06 -18.66 -6.83
N LEU A 199 27.90 -19.66 -7.70
CA LEU A 199 29.00 -20.23 -8.48
C LEU A 199 29.51 -19.21 -9.51
N ALA A 200 28.64 -18.47 -10.19
CA ALA A 200 29.03 -17.40 -11.10
C ALA A 200 29.82 -16.29 -10.38
N ASP A 201 29.38 -15.90 -9.17
CA ASP A 201 30.07 -14.92 -8.34
C ASP A 201 31.42 -15.43 -7.81
N TYR A 202 31.48 -16.69 -7.37
CA TYR A 202 32.71 -17.35 -6.94
C TYR A 202 33.74 -17.47 -8.07
N ILE A 203 33.33 -17.99 -9.23
CA ILE A 203 34.18 -18.11 -10.43
C ILE A 203 34.67 -16.71 -10.85
N GLY A 204 33.78 -15.73 -10.83
CA GLY A 204 34.10 -14.34 -11.11
C GLY A 204 35.21 -13.78 -10.23
N ARG A 205 35.08 -13.95 -8.91
CA ARG A 205 36.13 -13.58 -7.95
C ARG A 205 37.44 -14.32 -8.19
N ALA A 206 37.38 -15.62 -8.48
CA ALA A 206 38.55 -16.46 -8.68
C ALA A 206 39.34 -16.05 -9.94
N ILE A 207 38.65 -15.71 -11.04
CA ILE A 207 39.27 -15.32 -12.31
C ILE A 207 39.76 -13.87 -12.26
N TRP A 208 38.97 -12.94 -11.71
CA TRP A 208 39.19 -11.49 -11.82
C TRP A 208 39.63 -10.84 -10.51
N LYS A 209 40.62 -11.48 -9.85
CA LYS A 209 41.19 -11.27 -8.49
C LYS A 209 41.32 -9.85 -7.90
N ARG A 210 41.00 -8.77 -8.61
CA ARG A 210 41.11 -7.40 -8.07
C ARG A 210 40.00 -6.42 -8.47
N GLN A 211 39.10 -6.76 -9.39
CA GLN A 211 38.14 -5.78 -9.92
C GLN A 211 36.80 -6.38 -10.35
N TRP A 212 36.44 -7.55 -9.84
CA TRP A 212 35.09 -8.08 -10.03
C TRP A 212 34.09 -7.20 -9.26
N ARG A 213 33.51 -6.23 -9.96
CA ARG A 213 32.28 -5.58 -9.49
C ARG A 213 31.13 -6.55 -9.77
N PRO A 214 30.23 -6.81 -8.81
CA PRO A 214 29.07 -7.70 -8.99
C PRO A 214 28.05 -7.20 -10.04
N THR A 215 28.37 -6.14 -10.79
CA THR A 215 27.59 -5.62 -11.91
C THR A 215 27.68 -6.50 -13.16
N HIS A 216 27.84 -7.82 -13.03
CA HIS A 216 27.65 -8.68 -14.18
C HIS A 216 26.15 -8.69 -14.50
N PRO A 217 25.73 -8.17 -15.66
CA PRO A 217 24.32 -7.88 -15.93
C PRO A 217 23.44 -9.12 -15.82
N LEU A 218 23.97 -10.30 -16.14
CA LEU A 218 23.24 -11.56 -16.03
C LEU A 218 22.86 -11.90 -14.58
N LEU A 219 23.77 -11.72 -13.63
CA LEU A 219 23.54 -12.01 -12.21
C LEU A 219 22.49 -11.06 -11.60
N ALA A 220 22.61 -9.77 -11.93
CA ALA A 220 21.63 -8.76 -11.53
C ALA A 220 20.24 -9.04 -12.13
N VAL A 221 20.18 -9.52 -13.38
CA VAL A 221 18.93 -9.93 -14.04
C VAL A 221 18.33 -11.16 -13.36
N THR A 222 19.11 -12.21 -13.09
CA THR A 222 18.58 -13.41 -12.43
C THR A 222 18.05 -13.09 -11.03
N GLN A 223 18.80 -12.32 -10.24
CA GLN A 223 18.37 -11.93 -8.90
C GLN A 223 17.16 -11.00 -8.94
N GLY A 224 17.10 -10.09 -9.91
CA GLY A 224 15.93 -9.25 -10.17
C GLY A 224 14.69 -10.07 -10.51
N ILE A 225 14.82 -11.09 -11.38
CA ILE A 225 13.72 -12.01 -11.71
C ILE A 225 13.27 -12.79 -10.48
N THR A 226 14.19 -13.40 -9.73
CA THR A 226 13.85 -14.14 -8.50
C THR A 226 13.14 -13.23 -7.50
N SER A 227 13.62 -12.00 -7.30
CA SER A 227 12.96 -11.01 -6.44
C SER A 227 11.53 -10.73 -6.91
N ILE A 228 11.32 -10.47 -8.21
CA ILE A 228 9.98 -10.25 -8.78
C ILE A 228 9.07 -11.46 -8.54
N LEU A 229 9.57 -12.68 -8.68
CA LEU A 229 8.80 -13.89 -8.42
C LEU A 229 8.38 -14.00 -6.95
N TYR A 230 9.26 -13.67 -6.01
CA TYR A 230 8.90 -13.63 -4.58
C TYR A 230 7.85 -12.56 -4.27
N TRP A 231 7.98 -11.37 -4.86
CA TRP A 231 6.97 -10.32 -4.77
C TRP A 231 5.62 -10.77 -5.32
N ALA A 232 5.62 -11.33 -6.54
CA ALA A 232 4.41 -11.80 -7.20
C ALA A 232 3.72 -12.90 -6.37
N GLY A 233 4.47 -13.89 -5.89
CA GLY A 233 3.95 -14.95 -5.04
C GLY A 233 3.34 -14.41 -3.73
N THR A 234 4.02 -13.48 -3.07
CA THR A 234 3.51 -12.85 -1.83
C THR A 234 2.24 -12.03 -2.09
N ILE A 235 2.21 -11.23 -3.16
CA ILE A 235 1.03 -10.46 -3.55
C ILE A 235 -0.14 -11.39 -3.91
N LEU A 236 0.11 -12.48 -4.63
CA LEU A 236 -0.93 -13.46 -4.95
C LEU A 236 -1.52 -14.08 -3.68
N LEU A 237 -0.72 -14.41 -2.67
CA LEU A 237 -1.21 -14.91 -1.38
C LEU A 237 -2.04 -13.86 -0.63
N ILE A 238 -1.63 -12.58 -0.66
CA ILE A 238 -2.40 -11.46 -0.09
C ILE A 238 -3.76 -11.34 -0.78
N VAL A 239 -3.78 -11.30 -2.11
CA VAL A 239 -5.02 -11.23 -2.90
C VAL A 239 -5.91 -12.44 -2.62
N SER A 240 -5.35 -13.64 -2.57
CA SER A 240 -6.08 -14.87 -2.24
C SER A 240 -6.71 -14.81 -0.85
N THR A 241 -5.99 -14.23 0.11
CA THR A 241 -6.47 -14.03 1.47
C THR A 241 -7.65 -13.06 1.49
N GLU A 242 -7.52 -11.89 0.85
CA GLU A 242 -8.60 -10.90 0.81
C GLU A 242 -9.84 -11.40 0.06
N MET A 243 -9.65 -12.16 -1.03
CA MET A 243 -10.76 -12.80 -1.74
C MET A 243 -11.45 -13.87 -0.89
N THR A 244 -10.69 -14.61 -0.06
CA THR A 244 -11.25 -15.54 0.93
C THR A 244 -12.12 -14.79 1.94
N VAL A 245 -11.63 -13.70 2.53
CA VAL A 245 -12.42 -12.88 3.48
C VAL A 245 -13.71 -12.36 2.83
N ARG A 246 -13.62 -11.82 1.61
CA ARG A 246 -14.77 -11.24 0.90
C ARG A 246 -15.82 -12.26 0.43
N SER A 247 -15.46 -13.53 0.33
CA SER A 247 -16.34 -14.58 -0.20
C SER A 247 -17.15 -15.30 0.87
N ASN A 248 -16.89 -15.02 2.14
CA ASN A 248 -17.57 -15.64 3.27
C ASN A 248 -18.44 -14.59 3.98
N ASP A 249 -19.64 -15.00 4.40
CA ASP A 249 -20.56 -14.15 5.15
C ASP A 249 -20.14 -14.11 6.62
N ILE A 250 -19.40 -13.08 6.99
CA ILE A 250 -18.86 -12.88 8.34
C ILE A 250 -19.76 -11.91 9.11
N GLN A 251 -19.98 -12.18 10.39
CA GLN A 251 -20.75 -11.32 11.29
C GLN A 251 -20.15 -9.90 11.35
N SER A 252 -21.01 -8.91 11.52
CA SER A 252 -20.59 -7.54 11.80
C SER A 252 -19.74 -7.50 13.08
N GLY A 253 -18.51 -6.99 12.95
CA GLY A 253 -17.55 -6.93 14.06
C GLY A 253 -16.13 -7.32 13.67
N GLU A 254 -15.95 -8.03 12.55
CA GLU A 254 -14.61 -8.43 12.06
C GLU A 254 -13.68 -7.23 11.81
N TYR A 255 -14.27 -6.08 11.44
CA TYR A 255 -13.54 -4.84 11.17
C TYR A 255 -13.37 -3.94 12.40
N ASN A 256 -13.86 -4.35 13.58
CA ASN A 256 -13.69 -3.57 14.80
C ASN A 256 -12.23 -3.62 15.22
N TRP A 257 -11.66 -2.46 15.57
CA TRP A 257 -10.30 -2.38 16.08
C TRP A 257 -10.23 -2.92 17.50
N THR A 258 -9.31 -3.87 17.71
CA THR A 258 -8.98 -4.41 19.03
C THR A 258 -7.58 -3.96 19.45
N LEU A 259 -7.30 -4.09 20.74
CA LEU A 259 -5.96 -3.83 21.28
C LEU A 259 -4.89 -4.68 20.57
N GLY A 260 -5.19 -5.95 20.29
CA GLY A 260 -4.28 -6.86 19.57
C GLY A 260 -3.94 -6.37 18.16
N GLN A 261 -4.92 -5.85 17.44
CA GLN A 261 -4.70 -5.25 16.11
C GLN A 261 -3.82 -4.00 16.16
N THR A 262 -4.04 -3.11 17.14
CA THR A 262 -3.20 -1.92 17.32
C THR A 262 -1.75 -2.30 17.61
N PHE A 263 -1.52 -3.28 18.50
CA PHE A 263 -0.17 -3.78 18.77
C PHE A 263 0.46 -4.41 17.54
N ALA A 264 -0.29 -5.18 16.75
CA ALA A 264 0.22 -5.75 15.51
C ALA A 264 0.72 -4.66 14.55
N VAL A 265 -0.01 -3.57 14.40
CA VAL A 265 0.41 -2.43 13.53
C VAL A 265 1.65 -1.74 14.10
N LEU A 266 1.76 -1.56 15.42
CA LEU A 266 2.95 -0.98 16.03
C LEU A 266 4.20 -1.84 15.79
N VAL A 267 4.08 -3.17 15.83
CA VAL A 267 5.21 -4.07 15.51
C VAL A 267 5.65 -3.91 14.05
N ALA A 268 4.73 -3.64 13.13
CA ALA A 268 5.06 -3.40 11.73
C ALA A 268 5.85 -2.09 11.50
N LEU A 269 5.90 -1.17 12.48
CA LEU A 269 6.72 0.04 12.38
C LEU A 269 8.23 -0.25 12.48
N ILE A 270 8.63 -1.37 13.10
CA ILE A 270 10.04 -1.74 13.23
C ILE A 270 10.71 -1.96 11.86
N PRO A 271 10.21 -2.86 10.98
CA PRO A 271 10.80 -3.01 9.65
C PRO A 271 10.64 -1.75 8.79
N LEU A 272 9.60 -0.95 9.01
CA LEU A 272 9.40 0.31 8.29
C LEU A 272 10.52 1.31 8.62
N ARG A 273 10.86 1.47 9.90
CA ARG A 273 11.98 2.29 10.33
C ARG A 273 13.29 1.85 9.67
N SER A 274 13.56 0.54 9.68
CA SER A 274 14.76 -0.02 9.03
C SER A 274 14.84 0.29 7.54
N LEU A 275 13.70 0.24 6.83
CA LEU A 275 13.65 0.65 5.42
C LEU A 275 13.97 2.14 5.25
N ILE A 276 13.40 3.01 6.09
CA ILE A 276 13.63 4.47 6.01
C ILE A 276 15.11 4.79 6.22
N GLU A 277 15.76 4.18 7.21
CA GLU A 277 17.19 4.37 7.49
C GLU A 277 18.06 3.94 6.29
N ARG A 278 17.72 2.83 5.63
CA ARG A 278 18.43 2.34 4.44
C ARG A 278 18.25 3.24 3.24
N LEU A 279 17.01 3.66 2.96
CA LEU A 279 16.72 4.61 1.89
C LEU A 279 17.48 5.91 2.13
N ALA A 280 17.42 6.48 3.34
CA ALA A 280 18.18 7.69 3.67
C ALA A 280 19.67 7.53 3.37
N SER A 281 20.28 6.41 3.80
CA SER A 281 21.71 6.15 3.55
C SER A 281 22.08 6.07 2.06
N PHE A 282 21.19 5.53 1.21
CA PHE A 282 21.39 5.46 -0.24
C PHE A 282 21.54 6.84 -0.86
N PHE A 283 20.58 7.73 -0.56
CA PHE A 283 20.54 9.05 -1.17
C PHE A 283 21.70 9.93 -0.68
N PHE A 284 22.07 9.85 0.60
CA PHE A 284 23.21 10.59 1.12
C PHE A 284 24.55 10.12 0.56
N SER A 285 24.70 8.82 0.29
CA SER A 285 25.92 8.28 -0.32
C SER A 285 26.12 8.84 -1.74
N HIS A 286 25.06 8.87 -2.54
CA HIS A 286 25.13 9.31 -3.94
C HIS A 286 25.47 10.80 -4.09
N LYS A 287 25.11 11.62 -3.09
CA LYS A 287 25.45 13.05 -3.10
C LYS A 287 26.95 13.31 -2.94
N ARG A 288 27.67 12.53 -2.11
CA ARG A 288 29.12 12.75 -1.89
C ARG A 288 29.96 12.46 -3.12
N THR A 289 29.55 11.50 -3.95
CA THR A 289 30.27 11.17 -5.19
C THR A 289 30.11 12.25 -6.27
N ALA A 290 28.98 12.98 -6.28
CA ALA A 290 28.77 14.07 -7.23
C ALA A 290 29.64 15.29 -6.95
N ASP A 291 30.02 15.53 -5.69
CA ASP A 291 30.79 16.71 -5.27
C ASP A 291 32.33 16.48 -5.34
N GLY A 292 32.80 15.24 -5.58
CA GLY A 292 34.20 14.84 -5.42
C GLY A 292 35.09 14.89 -6.67
N GLU A 293 34.54 14.96 -7.89
CA GLU A 293 35.32 14.79 -9.13
C GLU A 293 35.64 16.08 -9.90
N GLY A 294 35.30 17.26 -9.40
CA GLY A 294 35.59 18.52 -10.09
C GLY A 294 35.92 19.67 -9.14
N GLY A 295 37.21 19.96 -9.00
CA GLY A 295 37.69 21.08 -8.19
C GLY A 295 37.09 22.43 -8.56
N ARG A 296 36.12 22.88 -7.76
CA ARG A 296 35.99 24.23 -7.18
C ARG A 296 34.74 24.23 -6.29
N ALA A 297 34.99 24.14 -5.00
CA ALA A 297 33.98 24.00 -3.98
C ALA A 297 33.06 25.23 -3.89
N CYS A 298 31.86 25.14 -4.46
CA CYS A 298 30.72 25.89 -3.96
C CYS A 298 30.25 25.20 -2.68
N ARG A 299 30.67 25.70 -1.51
CA ARG A 299 30.06 25.30 -0.22
C ARG A 299 28.58 25.65 -0.26
N VAL A 300 27.74 24.67 -0.53
CA VAL A 300 26.30 24.80 -0.29
C VAL A 300 26.10 24.77 1.23
N PRO A 301 25.48 25.80 1.84
CA PRO A 301 25.30 25.86 3.28
C PRO A 301 24.47 24.68 3.78
N GLU A 302 24.99 24.01 4.79
CA GLU A 302 24.50 22.77 5.40
C GLU A 302 23.04 22.87 5.88
N SER A 303 22.55 24.08 6.16
CA SER A 303 21.17 24.37 6.56
C SER A 303 20.12 24.17 5.45
N ARG A 304 20.49 24.23 4.15
CA ARG A 304 19.56 23.92 3.04
C ARG A 304 19.42 22.43 2.77
N LEU A 305 20.36 21.61 3.25
CA LEU A 305 20.38 20.18 2.99
C LEU A 305 19.31 19.45 3.81
N GLY A 306 19.13 19.83 5.07
CA GLY A 306 18.10 19.28 5.95
C GLY A 306 16.68 19.44 5.38
N ASN A 307 16.34 20.64 4.90
CA ASN A 307 15.02 20.90 4.33
C ASN A 307 14.76 20.13 3.03
N THR A 308 15.79 19.89 2.21
CA THR A 308 15.65 19.16 0.95
C THR A 308 15.47 17.65 1.18
N VAL A 309 16.19 17.10 2.16
CA VAL A 309 16.03 15.68 2.55
C VAL A 309 14.69 15.46 3.23
N PHE A 310 14.27 16.36 4.11
CA PHE A 310 12.99 16.26 4.80
C PHE A 310 11.79 16.34 3.83
N THR A 311 11.80 17.31 2.91
CA THR A 311 10.78 17.40 1.86
C THR A 311 10.79 16.20 0.91
N TRP A 312 11.93 15.54 0.72
CA TRP A 312 12.01 14.36 -0.12
C TRP A 312 11.60 13.06 0.61
N LEU A 313 11.98 12.88 1.88
CA LEU A 313 11.46 11.80 2.72
C LEU A 313 9.95 11.91 2.87
N ALA A 314 9.41 13.14 2.98
CA ALA A 314 7.97 13.37 2.90
C ALA A 314 7.40 12.88 1.56
N ARG A 315 8.06 13.11 0.42
CA ARG A 315 7.61 12.61 -0.89
C ARG A 315 7.71 11.09 -1.06
N VAL A 316 8.73 10.44 -0.51
CA VAL A 316 8.82 8.97 -0.54
C VAL A 316 7.84 8.34 0.42
N PHE A 317 7.66 8.94 1.60
CA PHE A 317 6.58 8.59 2.49
C PHE A 317 5.23 8.78 1.78
N ASP A 318 5.01 9.88 1.05
CA ASP A 318 3.82 10.09 0.24
C ASP A 318 3.69 9.05 -0.88
N TRP A 319 4.78 8.60 -1.50
CA TRP A 319 4.76 7.53 -2.51
C TRP A 319 4.46 6.16 -1.90
N ILE A 320 5.06 5.82 -0.75
CA ILE A 320 4.78 4.60 -0.01
C ILE A 320 3.34 4.65 0.48
N MET A 321 2.89 5.78 1.02
CA MET A 321 1.51 6.00 1.44
C MET A 321 0.56 6.02 0.25
N MET A 322 0.97 6.46 -0.93
CA MET A 322 0.20 6.37 -2.18
C MET A 322 0.12 4.93 -2.63
N ILE A 323 1.21 4.16 -2.62
CA ILE A 323 1.23 2.73 -2.95
C ILE A 323 0.41 1.95 -1.93
N LEU A 324 0.54 2.25 -0.64
CA LEU A 324 -0.26 1.68 0.43
C LEU A 324 -1.71 2.12 0.31
N ARG A 325 -2.03 3.34 -0.12
CA ARG A 325 -3.40 3.80 -0.40
C ARG A 325 -3.96 3.13 -1.63
N VAL A 326 -3.18 2.96 -2.69
CA VAL A 326 -3.59 2.26 -3.91
C VAL A 326 -3.77 0.78 -3.61
N LEU A 327 -2.83 0.13 -2.92
CA LEU A 327 -2.99 -1.22 -2.38
C LEU A 327 -4.18 -1.28 -1.44
N PHE A 328 -4.40 -0.27 -0.59
CA PHE A 328 -5.53 -0.25 0.32
C PHE A 328 -6.85 -0.10 -0.44
N VAL A 329 -6.89 0.71 -1.50
CA VAL A 329 -8.05 0.87 -2.39
C VAL A 329 -8.20 -0.32 -3.34
N LEU A 330 -7.15 -1.06 -3.67
CA LEU A 330 -7.26 -2.27 -4.49
C LEU A 330 -7.66 -3.48 -3.63
N LEU A 331 -7.04 -3.63 -2.45
CA LEU A 331 -7.22 -4.73 -1.50
C LEU A 331 -8.45 -4.54 -0.61
N PHE A 332 -8.76 -3.31 -0.22
CA PHE A 332 -9.89 -2.95 0.64
C PHE A 332 -10.88 -2.00 -0.05
N GLY A 333 -10.69 -1.77 -1.36
CA GLY A 333 -11.54 -0.94 -2.21
C GLY A 333 -13.00 -1.02 -1.88
N VAL A 334 -13.44 0.05 -1.23
CA VAL A 334 -14.79 0.44 -0.88
C VAL A 334 -15.59 -0.77 -0.39
N SER A 335 -15.59 -0.96 0.94
CA SER A 335 -16.70 -1.58 1.65
C SER A 335 -17.97 -1.22 0.88
N ARG A 336 -18.59 -2.19 0.20
CA ARG A 336 -19.80 -1.91 -0.57
C ARG A 336 -20.69 -1.11 0.37
N PRO A 337 -21.15 0.10 0.03
CA PRO A 337 -22.34 0.59 0.71
C PRO A 337 -23.34 -0.55 0.55
N GLU A 338 -23.85 -1.02 1.69
CA GLU A 338 -24.92 -2.01 1.77
C GLU A 338 -25.81 -1.80 0.55
N LYS A 339 -25.97 -2.83 -0.30
CA LYS A 339 -26.80 -2.70 -1.51
C LYS A 339 -28.08 -2.04 -1.07
N ILE A 340 -28.31 -0.80 -1.48
CA ILE A 340 -29.54 -0.05 -1.18
C ILE A 340 -30.65 -1.02 -1.53
N THR A 341 -31.34 -1.50 -0.50
CA THR A 341 -32.38 -2.51 -0.70
C THR A 341 -33.40 -1.92 -1.65
N ARG A 342 -34.06 -2.72 -2.50
CA ARG A 342 -35.10 -2.20 -3.42
C ARG A 342 -36.06 -1.25 -2.69
N ARG A 343 -36.38 -1.56 -1.43
CA ARG A 343 -37.17 -0.73 -0.52
C ARG A 343 -36.63 0.68 -0.29
N GLN A 344 -35.33 0.84 -0.01
CA GLN A 344 -34.71 2.16 0.15
C GLN A 344 -34.61 2.92 -1.18
N LYS A 345 -34.41 2.21 -2.30
CA LYS A 345 -34.45 2.82 -3.65
C LYS A 345 -35.85 3.36 -3.96
N ASP A 346 -36.88 2.58 -3.66
CA ASP A 346 -38.28 2.95 -3.88
C ASP A 346 -38.70 4.12 -2.97
N GLU A 347 -38.18 4.18 -1.74
CA GLU A 347 -38.43 5.26 -0.79
C GLU A 347 -37.81 6.60 -1.23
N ILE A 348 -36.59 6.55 -1.79
CA ILE A 348 -35.94 7.72 -2.39
C ILE A 348 -36.72 8.20 -3.62
N ILE A 349 -37.14 7.29 -4.49
CA ILE A 349 -37.95 7.63 -5.69
C ILE A 349 -39.28 8.27 -5.26
N ALA A 350 -39.97 7.69 -4.27
CA ALA A 350 -41.24 8.22 -3.77
C ALA A 350 -41.11 9.63 -3.18
N ASN A 351 -40.01 9.95 -2.50
CA ASN A 351 -39.74 11.28 -1.97
C ASN A 351 -39.48 12.31 -3.08
N ILE A 352 -38.75 11.92 -4.13
CA ILE A 352 -38.52 12.77 -5.32
C ILE A 352 -39.85 13.07 -6.04
N GLU A 353 -40.71 12.07 -6.23
CA GLU A 353 -42.02 12.25 -6.85
C GLU A 353 -42.98 13.09 -6.00
N ARG A 354 -42.88 13.01 -4.66
CA ARG A 354 -43.65 13.86 -3.75
C ARG A 354 -43.22 15.32 -3.90
N PHE A 355 -41.92 15.58 -3.99
CA PHE A 355 -41.37 16.91 -4.20
C PHE A 355 -41.79 17.52 -5.55
N GLN A 356 -41.78 16.73 -6.63
CA GLN A 356 -42.24 17.17 -7.95
C GLN A 356 -43.74 17.53 -7.98
N ARG A 357 -44.57 16.86 -7.19
CA ARG A 357 -46.00 17.18 -7.07
C ARG A 357 -46.24 18.50 -6.33
N ILE A 358 -45.47 18.77 -5.28
CA ILE A 358 -45.56 20.02 -4.53
C ILE A 358 -45.20 21.21 -5.43
N ASN A 359 -44.11 21.11 -6.19
CA ASN A 359 -43.70 22.18 -7.11
C ASN A 359 -44.63 22.39 -8.31
N LYS A 360 -45.45 21.40 -8.69
CA LYS A 360 -46.47 21.58 -9.74
C LYS A 360 -47.72 22.34 -9.28
N MET A 361 -47.89 22.56 -7.98
CA MET A 361 -49.04 23.28 -7.43
C MET A 361 -48.80 24.78 -7.25
N GLU A 362 -47.56 25.26 -7.41
CA GLU A 362 -47.21 26.66 -7.35
C GLU A 362 -46.72 27.12 -8.74
N ASP A 363 -47.51 27.96 -9.43
CA ASP A 363 -47.11 28.66 -10.65
C ASP A 363 -46.01 29.69 -10.33
N ILE A 364 -44.81 29.21 -10.03
CA ILE A 364 -43.62 30.04 -9.80
C ILE A 364 -42.72 29.91 -11.02
N ASP A 365 -42.80 30.90 -11.89
CA ASP A 365 -41.99 31.03 -13.10
C ASP A 365 -40.57 31.50 -12.72
N LEU A 366 -39.67 30.54 -12.42
CA LEU A 366 -38.27 30.80 -12.07
C LEU A 366 -37.33 30.10 -13.07
N PRO A 367 -36.71 30.84 -14.03
CA PRO A 367 -35.80 30.27 -15.03
C PRO A 367 -34.54 29.63 -14.44
N SER A 368 -34.18 29.93 -13.18
CA SER A 368 -33.06 29.28 -12.47
C SER A 368 -33.38 27.86 -11.98
N LEU A 369 -34.66 27.52 -11.82
CA LEU A 369 -35.07 26.20 -11.31
C LEU A 369 -34.93 25.14 -12.40
N GLU A 370 -35.16 25.50 -13.66
CA GLU A 370 -34.99 24.59 -14.79
C GLU A 370 -33.53 24.23 -15.04
N GLU A 371 -32.58 25.14 -14.78
CA GLU A 371 -31.15 24.84 -14.80
C GLU A 371 -30.74 23.91 -13.66
N ILE A 372 -31.29 24.11 -12.46
CA ILE A 372 -31.10 23.19 -11.33
C ILE A 372 -31.67 21.82 -11.68
N PHE A 373 -32.88 21.74 -12.24
CA PHE A 373 -33.48 20.47 -12.64
C PHE A 373 -32.76 19.81 -13.80
N ARG A 374 -32.20 20.56 -14.75
CA ARG A 374 -31.36 20.03 -15.83
C ARG A 374 -30.06 19.47 -15.26
N ALA A 375 -29.45 20.16 -14.29
CA ALA A 375 -28.30 19.66 -13.54
C ALA A 375 -28.66 18.41 -12.71
N THR A 376 -29.80 18.39 -12.02
CA THR A 376 -30.30 17.23 -11.29
C THR A 376 -30.57 16.07 -12.24
N ARG A 377 -31.12 16.27 -13.44
CA ARG A 377 -31.36 15.20 -14.43
C ARG A 377 -30.05 14.60 -14.95
N VAL A 378 -29.05 15.44 -15.22
CA VAL A 378 -27.69 15.01 -15.58
C VAL A 378 -27.03 14.24 -14.43
N ILE A 379 -27.16 14.73 -13.20
CA ILE A 379 -26.67 14.07 -11.98
C ILE A 379 -27.40 12.74 -11.75
N THR A 380 -28.71 12.67 -11.99
CA THR A 380 -29.52 11.45 -11.86
C THR A 380 -29.15 10.41 -12.92
N SER A 381 -28.79 10.84 -14.13
CA SER A 381 -28.24 9.95 -15.17
C SER A 381 -26.81 9.48 -14.88
N ALA A 382 -26.02 10.30 -14.18
CA ALA A 382 -24.68 9.94 -13.70
C ALA A 382 -24.73 9.02 -12.46
N LEU A 383 -25.80 9.14 -11.66
CA LEU A 383 -26.10 8.30 -10.49
C LEU A 383 -26.29 6.81 -10.85
N ASP A 384 -26.60 6.49 -12.11
CA ASP A 384 -26.69 5.11 -12.59
C ASP A 384 -25.31 4.47 -12.85
N GLN A 385 -24.22 5.26 -12.76
CA GLN A 385 -22.87 4.81 -13.11
C GLN A 385 -21.81 4.96 -12.01
N ASP A 386 -22.04 5.74 -10.94
CA ASP A 386 -20.96 6.03 -9.98
C ASP A 386 -21.41 6.26 -8.51
N ILE A 387 -20.68 5.68 -7.55
CA ILE A 387 -21.05 5.50 -6.12
C ILE A 387 -20.68 6.71 -5.25
N GLU A 388 -19.60 7.43 -5.57
CA GLU A 388 -19.16 8.63 -4.82
C GLU A 388 -20.10 9.83 -5.04
N VAL A 389 -20.72 9.90 -6.21
CA VAL A 389 -21.71 10.94 -6.53
C VAL A 389 -22.99 10.73 -5.71
N GLN A 390 -23.37 9.48 -5.43
CA GLN A 390 -24.61 9.18 -4.70
C GLN A 390 -24.56 9.65 -3.25
N SER A 391 -23.40 9.51 -2.58
CA SER A 391 -23.23 9.88 -1.18
C SER A 391 -23.16 11.40 -0.99
N ALA A 392 -22.49 12.12 -1.90
CA ALA A 392 -22.51 13.58 -1.92
C ALA A 392 -23.91 14.15 -2.22
N VAL A 393 -24.65 13.52 -3.14
CA VAL A 393 -26.02 13.94 -3.49
C VAL A 393 -27.01 13.62 -2.37
N ALA A 394 -26.92 12.45 -1.74
CA ALA A 394 -27.77 12.10 -0.60
C ALA A 394 -27.56 13.04 0.59
N TYR A 395 -26.31 13.40 0.86
CA TYR A 395 -25.98 14.38 1.89
C TYR A 395 -26.48 15.79 1.54
N PHE A 396 -26.33 16.21 0.28
CA PHE A 396 -26.87 17.48 -0.20
C PHE A 396 -28.40 17.55 -0.08
N VAL A 397 -29.10 16.48 -0.46
CA VAL A 397 -30.56 16.36 -0.33
C VAL A 397 -31.00 16.43 1.13
N HIS A 398 -30.30 15.74 2.04
CA HIS A 398 -30.58 15.81 3.48
C HIS A 398 -30.39 17.23 4.04
N VAL A 399 -29.31 17.92 3.64
CA VAL A 399 -29.05 19.30 4.10
C VAL A 399 -30.09 20.28 3.56
N VAL A 400 -30.55 20.10 2.32
CA VAL A 400 -31.63 20.91 1.73
C VAL A 400 -32.96 20.64 2.45
N ASP A 401 -33.29 19.39 2.73
CA ASP A 401 -34.50 18.99 3.46
C ASP A 401 -34.52 19.54 4.90
N GLU A 402 -33.37 19.52 5.59
CA GLU A 402 -33.23 20.08 6.94
C GLU A 402 -33.34 21.61 6.97
N CYS A 403 -32.81 22.34 5.98
CA CYS A 403 -33.01 23.80 5.90
C CYS A 403 -34.47 24.16 5.54
N LEU A 404 -35.18 23.34 4.74
CA LEU A 404 -36.57 23.60 4.34
C LEU A 404 -37.58 23.28 5.46
N THR A 405 -37.34 22.24 6.25
CA THR A 405 -38.23 21.85 7.36
C THR A 405 -38.14 22.77 8.58
N LYS A 406 -37.02 23.50 8.77
CA LYS A 406 -36.81 24.41 9.91
C LYS A 406 -37.22 25.86 9.68
N THR A 407 -37.81 26.22 8.54
CA THR A 407 -38.15 27.61 8.20
C THR A 407 -39.64 27.88 8.20
N SER A 408 -40.22 28.02 9.39
CA SER A 408 -41.45 28.77 9.62
C SER A 408 -41.07 30.09 10.31
N THR A 409 -41.36 31.20 9.62
CA THR A 409 -41.29 32.60 10.08
C THR A 409 -39.90 33.21 10.34
N ASP A 410 -39.20 33.59 9.27
CA ASP A 410 -38.67 34.95 8.97
C ASP A 410 -37.56 34.83 7.90
N PHE A 411 -37.82 35.32 6.69
CA PHE A 411 -37.35 34.68 5.45
C PHE A 411 -35.99 35.15 4.91
N SER A 412 -35.39 36.22 5.47
CA SER A 412 -34.13 36.78 4.93
C SER A 412 -32.88 36.44 5.76
N ASP A 413 -32.96 36.50 7.08
CA ASP A 413 -31.81 36.24 7.97
C ASP A 413 -31.56 34.73 8.18
N ALA A 414 -32.63 33.91 8.22
CA ALA A 414 -32.51 32.46 8.39
C ALA A 414 -31.80 31.78 7.20
N LYS A 415 -32.02 32.27 5.97
CA LYS A 415 -31.40 31.75 4.74
C LYS A 415 -29.89 32.00 4.71
N TRP A 416 -29.47 33.13 5.28
CA TRP A 416 -28.06 33.47 5.37
C TRP A 416 -27.37 32.73 6.51
N GLN A 417 -28.04 32.56 7.65
CA GLN A 417 -27.51 31.78 8.77
C GLN A 417 -27.37 30.28 8.41
N CYS A 418 -28.35 29.65 7.73
CA CYS A 418 -28.24 28.25 7.26
C CYS A 418 -27.02 28.10 6.32
N ARG A 419 -26.86 29.01 5.35
CA ARG A 419 -25.72 28.99 4.40
C ARG A 419 -24.38 29.15 5.09
N ARG A 420 -24.28 30.05 6.06
CA ARG A 420 -23.05 30.30 6.83
C ARG A 420 -22.67 29.08 7.67
N ASP A 421 -23.63 28.45 8.35
CA ASP A 421 -23.38 27.31 9.23
C ASP A 421 -23.05 26.03 8.45
N THR A 422 -23.70 25.80 7.30
CA THR A 422 -23.34 24.72 6.38
C THR A 422 -21.92 24.89 5.83
N PHE A 423 -21.54 26.11 5.44
CA PHE A 423 -20.22 26.38 4.89
C PHE A 423 -19.12 26.27 5.96
N LYS A 424 -19.39 26.73 7.19
CA LYS A 424 -18.48 26.58 8.34
C LYS A 424 -18.25 25.12 8.68
N LYS A 425 -19.31 24.29 8.74
CA LYS A 425 -19.17 22.84 8.96
C LYS A 425 -18.39 22.15 7.85
N LEU A 426 -18.58 22.54 6.60
CA LEU A 426 -17.85 21.99 5.46
C LEU A 426 -16.36 22.40 5.51
N HIS A 427 -16.08 23.64 5.89
CA HIS A 427 -14.71 24.15 6.08
C HIS A 427 -13.98 23.45 7.24
N ASP A 428 -14.63 23.31 8.39
CA ASP A 428 -14.08 22.68 9.59
C ASP A 428 -13.78 21.18 9.39
N LEU A 429 -14.51 20.51 8.48
CA LEU A 429 -14.26 19.12 8.10
C LEU A 429 -13.12 18.95 7.09
N LEU A 430 -12.69 20.02 6.42
CA LEU A 430 -11.71 19.97 5.33
C LEU A 430 -10.31 20.48 5.73
N GLN A 431 -10.10 20.97 6.95
CA GLN A 431 -8.76 21.29 7.44
C GLN A 431 -8.24 20.26 8.47
N PRO A 432 -6.98 19.81 8.36
CA PRO A 432 -6.33 19.09 9.45
C PRO A 432 -5.98 20.07 10.58
N SER A 433 -6.27 19.67 11.81
CA SER A 433 -6.06 20.50 13.00
C SER A 433 -4.61 20.95 13.14
N ASP A 434 -4.36 22.24 12.98
CA ASP A 434 -3.42 23.00 13.81
C ASP A 434 -3.80 24.48 13.76
N SER A 435 -3.70 25.11 14.93
CA SER A 435 -4.24 26.43 15.28
C SER A 435 -3.74 27.57 14.40
N PHE A 436 -4.67 28.21 13.67
CA PHE A 436 -4.51 29.58 13.17
C PHE A 436 -5.84 30.31 13.35
N ALA A 437 -5.89 31.27 14.27
CA ALA A 437 -7.04 32.17 14.41
C ALA A 437 -7.04 33.12 13.21
N MET A 438 -8.00 32.96 12.28
CA MET A 438 -8.36 34.04 11.37
C MET A 438 -9.23 35.04 12.13
N GLU A 439 -8.69 36.23 12.38
CA GLU A 439 -9.52 37.42 12.64
C GLU A 439 -10.44 37.69 11.43
N GLU A 440 -11.66 38.13 11.75
CA GLU A 440 -12.80 38.28 10.85
C GLU A 440 -12.51 39.13 9.59
N PRO A 441 -12.73 38.62 8.35
CA PRO A 441 -12.77 39.47 7.16
C PRO A 441 -14.19 39.89 6.75
N PHE A 442 -15.22 39.63 7.57
CA PHE A 442 -16.62 39.90 7.20
C PHE A 442 -17.25 40.95 8.12
N GLY A 443 -16.74 42.18 8.01
CA GLY A 443 -17.51 43.36 8.39
C GLY A 443 -18.83 43.40 7.60
N LYS A 444 -19.91 43.86 8.26
CA LYS A 444 -21.27 43.96 7.72
C LYS A 444 -21.28 44.57 6.31
N LEU A 445 -21.45 43.73 5.28
CA LEU A 445 -21.79 44.18 3.93
C LEU A 445 -23.25 44.67 3.96
N PRO A 446 -23.49 45.98 3.76
CA PRO A 446 -24.80 46.58 3.96
C PRO A 446 -25.76 46.36 2.79
N ASP A 447 -25.26 46.01 1.60
CA ASP A 447 -26.06 45.90 0.38
C ASP A 447 -26.37 44.42 0.02
N PRO A 448 -27.65 44.03 -0.12
CA PRO A 448 -28.03 42.70 -0.61
C PRO A 448 -27.46 42.37 -2.01
N ASP A 449 -27.20 43.35 -2.87
CA ASP A 449 -26.62 43.11 -4.19
C ASP A 449 -25.16 42.68 -4.12
N ASP A 450 -24.40 43.18 -3.14
CA ASP A 450 -23.01 42.75 -2.92
C ASP A 450 -22.95 41.32 -2.37
N ARG A 451 -23.93 40.92 -1.54
CA ARG A 451 -24.05 39.54 -1.06
C ARG A 451 -24.37 38.58 -2.19
N LEU A 452 -25.22 39.00 -3.13
CA LEU A 452 -25.56 38.20 -4.32
C LEU A 452 -24.34 38.03 -5.24
N ARG A 453 -23.57 39.09 -5.48
CA ARG A 453 -22.33 39.02 -6.27
C ARG A 453 -21.29 38.08 -5.66
N VAL A 454 -21.06 38.17 -4.35
CA VAL A 454 -20.14 37.24 -3.64
C VAL A 454 -20.62 35.79 -3.75
N CYS A 455 -21.92 35.54 -3.63
CA CYS A 455 -22.50 34.21 -3.83
C CYS A 455 -22.33 33.70 -5.26
N GLN A 456 -22.51 34.55 -6.27
CA GLN A 456 -22.31 34.20 -7.68
C GLN A 456 -20.84 33.90 -7.98
N THR A 457 -19.91 34.70 -7.44
CA THR A 457 -18.47 34.45 -7.57
C THR A 457 -18.07 33.12 -6.93
N LEU A 458 -18.56 32.82 -5.72
CA LEU A 458 -18.27 31.56 -5.03
C LEU A 458 -18.87 30.34 -5.75
N MET A 459 -20.09 30.46 -6.29
CA MET A 459 -20.70 29.39 -7.08
C MET A 459 -19.96 29.16 -8.40
N SER A 460 -19.42 30.22 -9.02
CA SER A 460 -18.60 30.11 -10.23
C SER A 460 -17.24 29.44 -9.96
N GLU A 461 -16.61 29.72 -8.82
CA GLU A 461 -15.37 29.07 -8.37
C GLU A 461 -15.61 27.58 -8.04
N LEU A 462 -16.71 27.26 -7.36
CA LEU A 462 -17.10 25.88 -7.07
C LEU A 462 -17.39 25.09 -8.36
N ALA A 463 -18.12 25.68 -9.30
CA ALA A 463 -18.37 25.09 -10.60
C ALA A 463 -17.05 24.88 -11.38
N MET A 464 -16.10 25.81 -11.29
CA MET A 464 -14.77 25.67 -11.90
C MET A 464 -13.95 24.54 -11.26
N MET A 465 -13.98 24.39 -9.93
CA MET A 465 -13.33 23.29 -9.22
C MET A 465 -13.91 21.92 -9.61
N ILE A 466 -15.25 21.83 -9.71
CA ILE A 466 -15.93 20.61 -10.19
C ILE A 466 -15.56 20.32 -11.65
N ARG A 467 -15.47 21.36 -12.51
CA ARG A 467 -15.02 21.22 -13.91
C ARG A 467 -13.57 20.76 -14.03
N LYS A 468 -12.67 21.24 -13.16
CA LYS A 468 -11.27 20.78 -13.08
C LYS A 468 -11.18 19.33 -12.61
N ALA A 469 -11.97 18.95 -11.60
CA ALA A 469 -12.01 17.57 -11.09
C ALA A 469 -12.53 16.57 -12.14
N THR A 470 -13.46 16.99 -13.00
CA THR A 470 -14.01 16.17 -14.10
C THR A 470 -13.12 16.14 -15.35
N THR A 471 -12.43 17.23 -15.69
CA THR A 471 -11.51 17.26 -16.85
C THR A 471 -10.20 16.48 -16.62
N VAL A 472 -9.74 16.37 -15.38
CA VAL A 472 -8.57 15.54 -15.03
C VAL A 472 -8.82 14.04 -15.24
N LYS A 473 -10.08 13.59 -15.30
CA LYS A 473 -10.46 12.16 -15.45
C LYS A 473 -10.84 11.72 -16.87
N LEU A 474 -10.84 12.61 -17.87
CA LEU A 474 -11.23 12.29 -19.25
C LEU A 474 -10.09 12.27 -20.28
N ALA A 475 -8.82 12.39 -19.85
CA ALA A 475 -7.70 12.15 -20.76
C ALA A 475 -7.42 10.63 -20.87
N PRO A 476 -7.45 10.03 -22.07
CA PRO A 476 -7.04 8.65 -22.23
C PRO A 476 -5.56 8.51 -21.86
N PHE A 477 -5.27 7.47 -21.07
CA PHE A 477 -3.96 7.13 -20.52
C PHE A 477 -2.95 6.90 -21.65
N THR A 478 -2.31 7.97 -22.12
CA THR A 478 -1.08 7.89 -22.91
C THR A 478 0.07 8.04 -21.93
N PHE A 479 0.70 6.91 -21.66
CA PHE A 479 1.91 6.83 -20.86
C PHE A 479 2.94 7.85 -21.39
N PRO A 480 3.44 8.82 -20.60
CA PRO A 480 4.24 9.92 -21.13
C PRO A 480 5.66 9.43 -21.40
N TRP A 481 5.84 8.81 -22.57
CA TRP A 481 7.11 8.25 -23.03
C TRP A 481 8.23 9.30 -23.06
N THR A 482 7.86 10.58 -23.19
CA THR A 482 8.78 11.71 -23.14
C THR A 482 9.39 11.95 -21.75
N LEU A 483 8.61 11.77 -20.67
CA LEU A 483 9.08 11.94 -19.29
C LEU A 483 9.94 10.75 -18.83
N LEU A 484 9.56 9.52 -19.21
CA LEU A 484 10.39 8.34 -18.95
C LEU A 484 11.71 8.42 -19.74
N ARG A 485 11.66 8.88 -21.00
CA ARG A 485 12.86 9.03 -21.85
C ARG A 485 13.77 10.17 -21.39
N GLN A 486 13.22 11.28 -20.89
CA GLN A 486 14.01 12.33 -20.23
C GLN A 486 14.60 11.85 -18.90
N GLY A 487 13.85 11.07 -18.12
CA GLY A 487 14.33 10.43 -16.89
C GLY A 487 15.49 9.47 -17.16
N ILE A 488 15.34 8.59 -18.16
CA ILE A 488 16.37 7.62 -18.58
C ILE A 488 17.60 8.34 -19.17
N ARG A 489 17.43 9.39 -19.99
CA ARG A 489 18.58 10.19 -20.49
C ARG A 489 19.36 10.88 -19.37
N ARG A 490 18.67 11.40 -18.35
CA ARG A 490 19.30 11.99 -17.17
C ARG A 490 19.97 10.94 -16.29
N LEU A 491 19.39 9.75 -16.17
CA LEU A 491 19.97 8.60 -15.46
C LEU A 491 21.20 8.01 -16.16
N LEU A 492 21.27 8.11 -17.49
CA LEU A 492 22.38 7.57 -18.30
C LEU A 492 23.51 8.58 -18.57
N GLY A 493 23.41 9.82 -18.06
CA GLY A 493 24.50 10.80 -18.16
C GLY A 493 24.92 11.17 -19.58
N LEU A 494 24.01 11.11 -20.56
CA LEU A 494 24.32 11.54 -21.93
C LEU A 494 24.32 13.08 -21.98
N PRO A 495 25.45 13.73 -22.28
CA PRO A 495 25.53 15.19 -22.30
C PRO A 495 24.80 15.77 -23.52
N ASP A 496 23.97 16.80 -23.30
CA ASP A 496 23.46 17.68 -24.35
C ASP A 496 24.58 18.68 -24.74
N CYS A 497 25.57 18.22 -25.50
CA CYS A 497 26.58 19.08 -26.11
C CYS A 497 26.02 19.76 -27.37
N SER A 498 25.06 20.67 -27.23
CA SER A 498 24.64 21.53 -28.36
C SER A 498 24.74 23.03 -28.11
N LYS A 499 25.13 23.49 -26.92
CA LYS A 499 25.27 24.93 -26.64
C LYS A 499 26.39 25.23 -25.64
N SER A 500 27.62 25.28 -26.12
CA SER A 500 28.70 26.18 -25.63
C SER A 500 30.01 25.84 -26.32
N LEU A 501 30.11 26.25 -27.58
CA LEU A 501 31.38 26.51 -28.24
C LEU A 501 31.13 27.71 -29.15
N SER A 502 30.96 28.87 -28.51
CA SER A 502 31.24 30.16 -29.13
C SER A 502 32.53 30.65 -28.48
N ASN A 503 33.60 30.53 -29.27
CA ASN A 503 34.71 31.47 -29.43
C ASN A 503 35.02 32.36 -28.22
N ASP A 504 36.18 32.14 -27.62
CA ASP A 504 37.34 33.03 -27.71
C ASP A 504 38.31 32.61 -26.61
N ASP A 505 39.47 32.08 -27.03
CA ASP A 505 40.75 32.14 -26.31
C ASP A 505 41.76 31.28 -27.10
N GLU A 506 42.42 31.90 -28.08
CA GLU A 506 43.67 31.39 -28.66
C GLU A 506 44.76 31.40 -27.58
N PRO A 507 45.47 30.29 -27.34
CA PRO A 507 46.71 30.34 -26.59
C PRO A 507 47.86 30.75 -27.52
N GLU A 508 48.51 31.87 -27.18
CA GLU A 508 49.77 32.31 -27.77
C GLU A 508 50.83 31.19 -27.76
N MET A 509 51.31 30.85 -28.95
CA MET A 509 52.47 30.00 -29.17
C MET A 509 53.76 30.79 -28.85
N SER A 510 54.46 30.39 -27.78
CA SER A 510 55.85 30.77 -27.54
C SER A 510 56.80 29.78 -28.23
N PRO A 511 57.69 30.22 -29.15
CA PRO A 511 58.74 29.37 -29.70
C PRO A 511 60.04 29.56 -28.90
N ASN A 512 60.57 28.49 -28.32
CA ASN A 512 61.99 28.28 -28.01
C ASN A 512 62.15 26.80 -27.60
N ALA A 513 62.68 25.93 -28.46
CA ALA A 513 64.11 25.74 -28.72
C ALA A 513 64.86 25.16 -27.52
N SER A 514 65.08 23.84 -27.54
CA SER A 514 66.39 23.24 -27.28
C SER A 514 66.33 21.74 -27.57
N GLU A 515 67.02 21.35 -28.64
CA GLU A 515 67.53 20.01 -28.90
C GLU A 515 68.23 19.45 -27.66
N HIS A 516 68.02 18.16 -27.36
CA HIS A 516 69.07 17.37 -26.74
C HIS A 516 69.11 15.97 -27.33
N HIS A 517 70.36 15.64 -27.69
CA HIS A 517 70.89 14.47 -28.33
C HIS A 517 70.51 13.11 -27.72
N LEU A 518 70.49 12.11 -28.61
CA LEU A 518 70.70 10.69 -28.34
C LEU A 518 71.94 10.45 -27.45
N ASP A 519 71.89 9.42 -26.60
CA ASP A 519 72.86 8.32 -26.66
C ASP A 519 72.37 7.05 -25.96
N VAL A 520 72.55 5.94 -26.70
CA VAL A 520 72.76 4.50 -26.38
C VAL A 520 71.98 3.82 -25.26
#